data_AF-A0A1F4YPQ4-F1
#
_entry.id   AF-A0A1F4YPQ4-F1
#
_cell.length_a   1.000
_cell.length_b   1.000
_cell.length_c   1.000
_cell.angle_alpha   90.00
_cell.angle_beta   90.00
_cell.angle_gamma   90.00
#
_symmetry.space_group_name_H-M   'P 1'
#
loop_
_entity.id
_entity.type
_entity.pdbx_description
1 polymer ?
#
loop_
_entity_poly.entity_id
_entity_poly.type
_entity_poly.pdbx_seq_one_letter_code
_entity_poly.pdbx_strand_id
1 'polypeptide(L)'
;MSTIITWVDVTARYAEMDKLPNGTSPEVQANLILMAEASVHSRLASRYAVPFSSSNYTARDLAVDTLYVQAQLTRQPEKAQALQESIDARITALVNGQANMIDATGAAVATMVGDTIWSSSENYPPVFGVGDIAKAEVSSEQLLDEATTRGEFTV
;
A
#
# COMPACT_ATOMS: atom_id res chain seq x y z
N MET A 1 7.75 4.14 16.24
CA MET A 1 6.86 4.01 15.06
C MET A 1 5.60 4.79 15.36
N SER A 2 5.13 5.61 14.43
CA SER A 2 3.81 6.25 14.56
C SER A 2 2.75 5.18 14.33
N THR A 3 1.78 5.05 15.23
CA THR A 3 0.61 4.21 15.00
C THR A 3 -0.36 4.94 14.08
N ILE A 4 -1.08 4.17 13.27
CA ILE A 4 -2.15 4.63 12.38
C ILE A 4 -3.45 4.77 13.19
N ILE A 5 -3.66 3.85 14.13
CA ILE A 5 -4.88 3.77 14.94
C ILE A 5 -4.57 3.85 16.43
N THR A 6 -5.58 4.21 17.21
CA THR A 6 -5.55 4.17 18.67
C THR A 6 -6.69 3.30 19.20
N TRP A 7 -6.61 2.89 20.48
CA TRP A 7 -7.69 2.13 21.09
C TRP A 7 -9.03 2.90 21.12
N VAL A 8 -8.96 4.24 21.23
CA VAL A 8 -10.14 5.12 21.15
C VAL A 8 -10.84 5.00 19.80
N ASP A 9 -10.08 4.85 18.71
CA ASP A 9 -10.64 4.71 17.37
C ASP A 9 -11.41 3.39 17.22
N VAL A 10 -10.87 2.34 17.83
CA VAL A 10 -11.48 1.00 17.84
C VAL A 10 -12.77 1.03 18.64
N THR A 11 -12.76 1.55 19.87
CA THR A 11 -13.95 1.57 20.74
C THR A 11 -14.99 2.57 20.27
N ALA A 12 -14.61 3.64 19.58
CA ALA A 12 -15.55 4.57 18.95
C ALA A 12 -16.37 3.90 17.84
N ARG A 13 -15.79 2.92 17.12
CA ARG A 13 -16.50 2.16 16.09
C ARG A 13 -17.20 0.92 16.64
N TYR A 14 -16.49 0.17 17.46
CA TYR A 14 -16.92 -1.12 18.01
C TYR A 14 -16.91 -1.04 19.54
N ALA A 15 -17.96 -0.45 20.12
CA ALA A 15 -18.07 -0.18 21.55
C ALA A 15 -17.97 -1.46 22.42
N GLU A 16 -18.31 -2.62 21.87
CA GLU A 16 -18.16 -3.93 22.51
C GLU A 16 -16.69 -4.32 22.79
N MET A 17 -15.72 -3.70 22.10
CA MET A 17 -14.30 -3.93 22.31
C MET A 17 -13.83 -3.46 23.68
N ASP A 18 -14.50 -2.45 24.25
CA ASP A 18 -14.21 -1.93 25.61
C ASP A 18 -14.59 -2.95 26.70
N LYS A 19 -15.44 -3.93 26.37
CA LYS A 19 -15.93 -4.97 27.28
C LYS A 19 -15.12 -6.27 27.21
N LEU A 20 -14.03 -6.29 26.45
CA LEU A 20 -13.17 -7.47 26.34
C LEU A 20 -12.42 -7.71 27.66
N PRO A 21 -12.52 -8.91 28.27
CA PRO A 21 -11.82 -9.23 29.52
C PRO A 21 -10.29 -9.19 29.37
N ASN A 22 -9.78 -9.35 28.14
CA ASN A 22 -8.35 -9.26 27.79
C ASN A 22 -7.98 -7.89 27.18
N GLY A 23 -8.94 -6.97 27.06
CA GLY A 23 -8.78 -5.67 26.40
C GLY A 23 -8.32 -4.55 27.34
N THR A 24 -8.01 -4.82 28.61
CA THR A 24 -7.73 -3.79 29.63
C THR A 24 -6.25 -3.49 29.85
N SER A 25 -5.33 -4.39 29.49
CA SER A 25 -3.89 -4.10 29.60
C SER A 25 -3.43 -3.26 28.40
N PRO A 26 -2.83 -2.07 28.63
CA PRO A 26 -2.29 -1.23 27.56
C PRO A 26 -1.29 -1.96 26.66
N GLU A 27 -0.52 -2.90 27.22
CA GLU A 27 0.46 -3.71 26.49
C GLU A 27 -0.21 -4.64 25.47
N VAL A 28 -1.32 -5.28 25.86
CA VAL A 28 -2.10 -6.15 24.98
C VAL A 28 -2.76 -5.32 23.88
N GLN A 29 -3.35 -4.18 24.22
CA GLN A 29 -3.94 -3.26 23.23
C GLN A 29 -2.90 -2.81 22.20
N ALA A 30 -1.73 -2.38 22.65
CA ALA A 30 -0.65 -1.92 21.77
C ALA A 30 -0.17 -3.03 20.82
N ASN A 31 -0.07 -4.27 21.31
CA ASN A 31 0.32 -5.40 20.47
C ASN A 31 -0.75 -5.73 19.41
N LEU A 32 -2.03 -5.76 19.80
CA LEU A 32 -3.14 -5.97 18.86
C LEU A 32 -3.18 -4.90 17.76
N ILE A 33 -2.98 -3.63 18.14
CA ILE A 33 -2.86 -2.52 17.20
C ILE A 33 -1.70 -2.76 16.22
N LEU A 34 -0.52 -3.11 16.72
CA LEU A 34 0.66 -3.35 15.90
C LEU A 34 0.45 -4.51 14.91
N MET A 35 -0.18 -5.60 15.34
CA MET A 35 -0.48 -6.75 14.48
C MET A 35 -1.50 -6.40 13.38
N ALA A 36 -2.53 -5.62 13.72
CA ALA A 36 -3.53 -5.20 12.76
C ALA A 36 -2.94 -4.24 11.71
N GLU A 37 -2.15 -3.25 12.14
CA GLU A 37 -1.45 -2.33 11.24
C GLU A 37 -0.47 -3.07 10.33
N ALA A 38 0.32 -4.00 10.87
CA ALA A 38 1.24 -4.81 10.08
C ALA A 38 0.52 -5.67 9.03
N SER A 39 -0.67 -6.19 9.35
CA SER A 39 -1.50 -6.93 8.40
C SER A 39 -1.95 -6.04 7.24
N VAL A 40 -2.48 -4.84 7.53
CA VAL A 40 -2.90 -3.88 6.50
C VAL A 40 -1.72 -3.43 5.65
N HIS A 41 -0.57 -3.12 6.27
CA HIS A 41 0.66 -2.79 5.56
C HIS A 41 1.08 -3.90 4.59
N SER A 42 1.19 -5.13 5.07
CA SER A 42 1.62 -6.27 4.27
C SER A 42 0.74 -6.47 3.03
N ARG A 43 -0.58 -6.30 3.18
CA ARG A 43 -1.55 -6.52 2.10
C ARG A 43 -1.59 -5.41 1.05
N LEU A 44 -1.24 -4.18 1.43
CA LEU A 44 -1.26 -3.01 0.54
C LEU A 44 0.13 -2.60 0.03
N ALA A 45 1.21 -3.17 0.59
CA ALA A 45 2.60 -2.87 0.23
C ALA A 45 2.93 -3.14 -1.24
N SER A 46 2.15 -3.98 -1.93
CA SER A 46 2.35 -4.26 -3.36
C SER A 46 2.03 -3.06 -4.26
N ARG A 47 1.19 -2.13 -3.80
CA ARG A 47 0.70 -0.99 -4.62
C ARG A 47 0.87 0.37 -3.96
N TYR A 48 1.12 0.42 -2.66
CA TYR A 48 1.25 1.67 -1.91
C TYR A 48 2.52 1.68 -1.07
N ALA A 49 3.07 2.88 -0.88
CA ALA A 49 4.22 3.07 0.00
C ALA A 49 3.80 2.89 1.47
N VAL A 50 4.47 1.96 2.15
CA VAL A 50 4.30 1.67 3.58
C VAL A 50 5.58 2.06 4.33
N PRO A 51 5.51 2.45 5.62
CA PRO A 51 4.33 2.50 6.48
C PRO A 51 3.40 3.68 6.18
N PHE A 52 2.09 3.50 6.41
CA PHE A 52 1.09 4.56 6.28
C PHE A 52 1.16 5.53 7.46
N SER A 53 0.80 6.79 7.20
CA SER A 53 0.60 7.79 8.25
C SER A 53 -0.77 7.65 8.92
N SER A 54 -0.90 8.18 10.13
CA SER A 54 -2.19 8.31 10.83
C SER A 54 -3.19 9.23 10.12
N SER A 55 -2.73 10.04 9.16
CA SER A 55 -3.57 10.86 8.30
C SER A 55 -4.20 10.09 7.14
N ASN A 56 -3.84 8.82 6.91
CA ASN A 56 -4.48 8.00 5.89
C ASN A 56 -5.76 7.37 6.45
N TYR A 57 -6.91 7.98 6.14
CA TYR A 57 -8.19 7.54 6.66
C TYR A 57 -8.58 6.16 6.17
N THR A 58 -8.27 5.79 4.92
CA THR A 58 -8.54 4.44 4.42
C THR A 58 -7.70 3.39 5.15
N ALA A 59 -6.43 3.66 5.42
CA ALA A 59 -5.58 2.74 6.19
C ALA A 59 -6.07 2.60 7.63
N ARG A 60 -6.46 3.71 8.27
CA ARG A 60 -7.01 3.74 9.64
C ARG A 60 -8.29 2.92 9.74
N ASP A 61 -9.19 3.10 8.78
CA ASP A 61 -10.46 2.38 8.69
C ASP A 61 -10.26 0.87 8.59
N LEU A 62 -9.41 0.44 7.65
CA LEU A 62 -9.07 -0.97 7.45
C LEU A 62 -8.35 -1.58 8.66
N ALA A 63 -7.47 -0.83 9.32
CA ALA A 63 -6.75 -1.31 10.48
C ALA A 63 -7.67 -1.51 11.69
N VAL A 64 -8.64 -0.62 11.91
CA VAL A 64 -9.67 -0.79 12.96
C VAL A 64 -10.51 -2.05 12.69
N ASP A 65 -10.98 -2.23 11.45
CA ASP A 65 -11.81 -3.40 11.10
C ASP A 65 -11.00 -4.70 11.20
N THR A 66 -9.74 -4.70 10.75
CA THR A 66 -8.83 -5.85 10.85
C THR A 66 -8.58 -6.25 12.30
N LEU A 67 -8.35 -5.26 13.18
CA LEU A 67 -8.18 -5.51 14.62
C LEU A 67 -9.44 -6.15 15.21
N TYR A 68 -10.62 -5.62 14.87
CA TYR A 68 -11.88 -6.18 15.35
C TYR A 68 -12.04 -7.65 14.94
N VAL A 69 -11.77 -7.99 13.67
CA VAL A 69 -11.83 -9.39 13.20
C VAL A 69 -10.88 -10.27 14.00
N GLN A 70 -9.62 -9.86 14.15
CA GLN A 70 -8.61 -10.63 14.88
C GLN A 70 -9.02 -10.87 16.35
N ALA A 71 -9.61 -9.86 17.00
CA ALA A 71 -10.04 -9.95 18.39
C ALA A 71 -11.33 -10.77 18.60
N GLN A 72 -12.23 -10.78 17.61
CA GLN A 72 -13.56 -11.38 17.74
C GLN A 72 -13.73 -12.71 17.01
N LEU A 73 -12.71 -13.17 16.27
CA LEU A 73 -12.77 -14.42 15.50
C LEU A 73 -13.25 -15.62 16.33
N THR A 74 -12.85 -15.70 17.61
CA THR A 74 -13.22 -16.79 18.52
C THR A 74 -14.56 -16.59 19.23
N ARG A 75 -15.05 -15.35 19.34
CA ARG A 75 -16.25 -15.01 20.12
C ARG A 75 -17.49 -14.80 19.24
N GLN A 76 -17.30 -14.23 18.06
CA GLN A 76 -18.36 -13.91 17.09
C GLN A 76 -17.88 -14.29 15.68
N PRO A 77 -17.65 -15.58 15.40
CA PRO A 77 -17.01 -16.04 14.16
C PRO A 77 -17.77 -15.61 12.90
N GLU A 78 -19.11 -15.69 12.91
CA GLU A 78 -19.92 -15.33 11.74
C GLU A 78 -19.79 -13.84 11.38
N LYS A 79 -19.85 -12.95 12.37
CA LYS A 79 -19.67 -11.51 12.14
C LYS A 79 -18.23 -11.18 11.74
N ALA A 80 -17.26 -11.81 12.39
CA ALA A 80 -15.85 -11.64 12.08
C ALA A 80 -15.55 -12.09 10.64
N GLN A 81 -16.13 -13.20 10.19
CA GLN A 81 -15.98 -13.70 8.83
C GLN A 81 -16.64 -12.77 7.80
N ALA A 82 -17.87 -12.34 8.03
CA ALA A 82 -18.54 -11.39 7.13
C ALA A 82 -17.74 -10.07 6.98
N LEU A 83 -17.18 -9.57 8.09
CA LEU A 83 -16.34 -8.38 8.05
C LEU A 83 -14.99 -8.66 7.37
N GLN A 84 -14.38 -9.82 7.59
CA GLN A 84 -13.16 -10.24 6.90
C GLN A 84 -13.36 -10.25 5.38
N GLU A 85 -14.47 -10.82 4.89
CA GLU A 85 -14.81 -10.83 3.47
C GLU A 85 -14.98 -9.41 2.91
N SER A 86 -15.61 -8.52 3.68
CA SER A 86 -15.72 -7.10 3.31
C SER A 86 -14.35 -6.41 3.22
N ILE A 87 -13.46 -6.64 4.19
CA ILE A 87 -12.09 -6.13 4.19
C ILE A 87 -11.33 -6.66 2.97
N ASP A 88 -11.47 -7.95 2.67
CA ASP A 88 -10.78 -8.61 1.55
C ASP A 88 -11.24 -8.05 0.21
N ALA A 89 -12.55 -7.82 0.04
CA ALA A 89 -13.09 -7.17 -1.14
C ALA A 89 -12.58 -5.74 -1.30
N ARG A 90 -12.53 -4.97 -0.21
CA ARG A 90 -12.02 -3.58 -0.22
C ARG A 90 -10.54 -3.52 -0.57
N ILE A 91 -9.71 -4.37 0.04
CA ILE A 91 -8.28 -4.45 -0.26
C ILE A 91 -8.06 -4.87 -1.70
N THR A 92 -8.83 -5.85 -2.20
CA THR A 92 -8.76 -6.26 -3.61
C THR A 92 -9.11 -5.12 -4.55
N ALA A 93 -10.15 -4.34 -4.25
CA ALA A 93 -10.51 -3.16 -5.03
C ALA A 93 -9.39 -2.10 -5.02
N LEU A 94 -8.73 -1.87 -3.88
CA LEU A 94 -7.60 -0.95 -3.75
C LEU A 94 -6.37 -1.43 -4.53
N VAL A 95 -6.06 -2.73 -4.47
CA VAL A 95 -4.92 -3.34 -5.18
C VAL A 95 -5.17 -3.40 -6.68
N ASN A 96 -6.40 -3.60 -7.12
CA ASN A 96 -6.76 -3.59 -8.54
C ASN A 96 -6.96 -2.17 -9.12
N GLY A 97 -6.91 -1.13 -8.28
CA GLY A 97 -7.14 0.26 -8.69
C GLY A 97 -8.60 0.58 -9.00
N GLN A 98 -9.54 -0.24 -8.51
CA GLN A 98 -10.98 0.02 -8.57
C GLN A 98 -11.45 0.97 -7.46
N ALA A 99 -10.62 1.15 -6.43
CA ALA A 99 -10.79 2.12 -5.36
C ALA A 99 -9.45 2.82 -5.07
N ASN A 100 -9.52 4.04 -4.53
CA ASN A 100 -8.35 4.80 -4.11
C ASN A 100 -8.33 4.93 -2.59
N MET A 101 -7.13 4.95 -2.01
CA MET A 101 -6.96 5.36 -0.61
C MET A 101 -7.11 6.88 -0.50
N ILE A 102 -7.69 7.35 0.60
CA ILE A 102 -8.00 8.75 0.85
C ILE A 102 -7.27 9.21 2.12
N ASP A 103 -6.64 10.38 2.03
CA ASP A 103 -6.00 11.04 3.17
C ASP A 103 -6.97 11.96 3.95
N ALA A 104 -6.47 12.57 5.02
CA ALA A 104 -7.24 13.46 5.87
C ALA A 104 -7.76 14.72 5.18
N THR A 105 -7.20 15.08 4.03
CA THR A 105 -7.64 16.22 3.21
C THR A 105 -8.69 15.83 2.17
N GLY A 106 -9.03 14.54 2.09
CA GLY A 106 -9.93 14.00 1.06
C GLY A 106 -9.23 13.75 -0.27
N ALA A 107 -7.90 13.89 -0.33
CA ALA A 107 -7.12 13.65 -1.53
C ALA A 107 -6.79 12.17 -1.68
N ALA A 108 -6.69 11.71 -2.92
CA ALA A 108 -6.27 10.36 -3.23
C ALA A 108 -4.77 10.19 -2.93
N VAL A 109 -4.43 9.15 -2.18
CA VAL A 109 -3.03 8.79 -1.92
C VAL A 109 -2.42 8.25 -3.20
N ALA A 110 -1.22 8.74 -3.54
CA ALA A 110 -0.50 8.28 -4.73
C ALA A 110 -0.27 6.76 -4.66
N THR A 111 -0.68 6.07 -5.72
CA THR A 111 -0.30 4.66 -5.92
C THR A 111 1.14 4.63 -6.41
N MET A 112 1.88 3.60 -6.00
CA MET A 112 3.19 3.30 -6.58
C MET A 112 2.94 2.74 -7.99
N VAL A 113 2.65 3.63 -8.94
CA VAL A 113 2.67 3.29 -10.36
C VAL A 113 4.14 3.09 -10.71
N GLY A 114 4.48 1.88 -11.15
CA GLY A 114 5.86 1.52 -11.46
C GLY A 114 6.45 2.45 -12.50
N ASP A 115 7.31 3.37 -12.05
CA ASP A 115 8.43 3.91 -12.82
C ASP A 115 9.44 4.67 -11.95
N THR A 116 9.74 4.14 -10.76
CA THR A 116 10.99 4.52 -10.10
C THR A 116 11.56 3.32 -9.37
N ILE A 117 12.47 2.63 -10.05
CA ILE A 117 13.37 1.66 -9.44
C ILE A 117 14.26 2.45 -8.48
N TRP A 118 14.00 2.36 -7.17
CA TRP A 118 14.91 2.87 -6.16
C TRP A 118 15.90 1.76 -5.80
N SER A 119 17.18 1.95 -6.14
CA SER A 119 18.27 1.11 -5.63
C SER A 119 18.52 1.47 -4.16
N SER A 120 18.39 0.49 -3.26
CA SER A 120 18.70 0.66 -1.83
C SER A 120 20.20 0.55 -1.52
N SER A 121 21.06 0.42 -2.54
CA SER A 121 22.49 0.62 -2.38
C SER A 121 22.80 2.07 -2.74
N GLU A 122 23.14 2.89 -1.73
CA GLU A 122 23.68 4.24 -1.91
C GLU A 122 24.98 4.29 -2.74
N ASN A 123 25.46 3.14 -3.25
CA ASN A 123 26.73 2.97 -3.95
C ASN A 123 26.63 2.28 -5.32
N TYR A 124 25.44 2.09 -5.89
CA TYR A 124 25.34 1.66 -7.30
C TYR A 124 24.74 2.80 -8.15
N PRO A 125 25.57 3.69 -8.72
CA PRO A 125 25.08 4.50 -9.82
C PRO A 125 24.62 3.54 -10.93
N PRO A 126 23.44 3.74 -11.55
CA PRO A 126 23.12 3.02 -12.77
C PRO A 126 24.20 3.38 -13.79
N VAL A 127 25.15 2.47 -13.98
CA VAL A 127 26.13 2.57 -15.04
C VAL A 127 25.37 2.21 -16.31
N PHE A 128 24.70 3.19 -16.92
CA PHE A 128 24.69 3.21 -18.38
C PHE A 128 26.16 3.12 -18.76
N GLY A 129 26.55 2.01 -19.39
CA GLY A 129 27.95 1.69 -19.68
C GLY A 129 28.71 2.95 -20.09
N VAL A 130 29.92 3.12 -19.56
CA VAL A 130 30.82 4.28 -19.78
C VAL A 130 31.37 4.27 -21.22
N GLY A 131 30.47 4.15 -22.19
CA GLY A 131 30.71 4.23 -23.61
C GLY A 131 29.52 4.93 -24.25
N ASP A 132 29.74 6.19 -24.59
CA ASP A 132 28.92 7.04 -25.46
C ASP A 132 27.59 7.55 -24.91
N ILE A 133 27.66 8.69 -24.21
CA ILE A 133 26.58 9.70 -24.24
C ILE A 133 26.28 10.13 -25.70
N ALA A 134 27.26 9.99 -26.62
CA ALA A 134 27.08 10.19 -28.05
C ALA A 134 26.20 9.12 -28.76
N LYS A 135 25.84 8.02 -28.08
CA LYS A 135 24.92 6.98 -28.61
C LYS A 135 23.50 7.11 -28.05
N ALA A 136 23.29 7.95 -27.05
CA ALA A 136 21.96 8.20 -26.49
C ALA A 136 21.17 9.24 -27.32
N GLU A 137 21.87 10.09 -28.08
CA GLU A 137 21.26 10.99 -29.05
C GLU A 137 21.38 10.38 -30.44
N VAL A 138 20.45 9.48 -30.79
CA VAL A 138 20.27 9.11 -32.20
C VAL A 138 19.62 10.32 -32.87
N SER A 139 20.37 11.03 -33.72
CA SER A 139 19.79 12.10 -34.52
C SER A 139 18.72 11.51 -35.45
N SER A 140 17.67 12.28 -35.76
CA SER A 140 16.57 11.85 -36.62
C SER A 140 17.01 11.33 -38.00
N GLU A 141 18.22 11.69 -38.44
CA GLU A 141 18.82 11.22 -39.70
C GLU A 141 19.33 9.78 -39.61
N GLN A 142 19.88 9.34 -38.46
CA GLN A 142 20.32 7.94 -38.28
C GLN A 142 19.13 6.97 -38.17
N LEU A 143 18.00 7.41 -37.60
CA LEU A 143 16.77 6.62 -37.58
C LEU A 143 16.18 6.43 -38.99
N LEU A 144 16.32 7.42 -39.87
CA LEU A 144 15.89 7.32 -41.27
C LEU A 144 16.81 6.39 -42.08
N ASP A 145 18.13 6.47 -41.88
CA ASP A 145 19.09 5.62 -42.60
C ASP A 145 18.99 4.14 -42.19
N GLU A 146 18.71 3.86 -40.91
CA GLU A 146 18.40 2.50 -40.45
C GLU A 146 17.06 1.98 -40.96
N ALA A 147 16.03 2.84 -41.10
CA ALA A 147 14.74 2.46 -41.68
C ALA A 147 14.85 2.17 -43.19
N THR A 148 15.68 2.93 -43.91
CA THR A 148 16.03 2.65 -45.32
C THR A 148 16.84 1.36 -45.46
N THR A 149 17.77 1.09 -44.54
CA THR A 149 18.55 -0.16 -44.53
C THR A 149 17.70 -1.40 -44.20
N ARG A 150 16.62 -1.25 -43.41
CA ARG A 150 15.61 -2.30 -43.15
C ARG A 150 14.57 -2.45 -44.27
N GLY A 151 14.59 -1.58 -45.28
CA GLY A 151 13.71 -1.64 -46.45
C GLY A 151 12.29 -1.12 -46.21
N GLU A 152 12.05 -0.33 -45.16
CA GLU A 152 10.71 0.15 -44.80
C GLU A 152 10.23 1.34 -45.65
N PHE A 153 11.15 1.99 -46.38
CA PHE A 153 10.84 3.05 -47.35
C PHE A 153 11.57 2.80 -48.67
N THR A 154 10.82 2.40 -49.71
CA THR A 154 11.25 2.43 -51.11
C THR A 154 10.85 3.75 -51.76
N VAL A 155 11.82 4.43 -52.39
CA VAL A 155 11.53 5.42 -53.45
C VAL A 155 11.10 4.69 -54.72
#